data_AF-A0A519SAC0-F1
#
_entry.id   AF-A0A519SAC0-F1
#
_cell.length_a   1.000
_cell.length_b   1.000
_cell.length_c   1.000
_cell.angle_alpha   90.00
_cell.angle_beta   90.00
_cell.angle_gamma   90.00
#
_symmetry.space_group_name_H-M   'P 1'
#
loop_
_entity.id
_entity.type
_entity.pdbx_description
1 polymer ?
#
loop_
_entity_poly.entity_id
_entity_poly.type
_entity_poly.pdbx_seq_one_letter_code
_entity_poly.pdbx_strand_id
1 'polypeptide(L)'
;ELNHDDVRALLERPEIKYLSEMMNFPGVLYKDEEVLKKIAAAHELGKPVDGHAPGLRGDAVQQYIDAGISTDHECFTAEEALDKLQRGMKILIREGSAAKNFEALVDLLNNWPEMMMFCSDDKHPDSLVTSHINELCARAVAKGINIFNVLQAACINPILHYKLDVGALQVGDDADFVVAEDLVNFIIKQTYIDGVLLAEHGKTVGDWIKHNAEKESVNHFDCGFKKVEDFVYPYQNESEIPVIEALDGQLMNFGMKQGAIASSVAHDSHNIIAVGVDDKSICEAVNLVIKETGGVVALGKGKEEVLPLPVAGLMSNHNGYEVAERYTSIDKFAKDLGSTLIAPFMTLSFMALLVIPHLKLSDKGLFDGDSFSFLVD
;
A
#
# COMPACT_ATOMS: atom_id res chain seq x y z
N GLU A 1 3.08 -18.69 2.64
CA GLU A 1 2.22 -17.85 3.52
C GLU A 1 2.63 -18.08 4.97
N LEU A 2 2.54 -17.06 5.81
CA LEU A 2 2.84 -17.16 7.24
C LEU A 2 1.64 -17.72 8.00
N ASN A 3 1.86 -18.70 8.87
CA ASN A 3 0.84 -19.21 9.78
C ASN A 3 0.84 -18.42 11.12
N HIS A 4 -0.02 -18.80 12.06
CA HIS A 4 -0.19 -18.13 13.34
C HIS A 4 1.04 -18.29 14.24
N ASP A 5 1.80 -19.37 14.13
CA ASP A 5 3.06 -19.54 14.87
C ASP A 5 4.13 -18.59 14.32
N ASP A 6 4.23 -18.44 13.00
CA ASP A 6 5.13 -17.47 12.36
C ASP A 6 4.76 -16.03 12.76
N VAL A 7 3.46 -15.70 12.70
CA VAL A 7 2.93 -14.39 13.10
C VAL A 7 3.19 -14.14 14.59
N ARG A 8 2.97 -15.12 15.46
CA ARG A 8 3.30 -15.00 16.88
C ARG A 8 4.78 -14.72 17.09
N ALA A 9 5.66 -15.48 16.45
CA ALA A 9 7.11 -15.29 16.58
C ALA A 9 7.55 -13.88 16.16
N LEU A 10 6.94 -13.32 15.11
CA LEU A 10 7.16 -11.92 14.71
C LEU A 10 6.61 -10.94 15.75
N LEU A 11 5.40 -11.18 16.26
CA LEU A 11 4.77 -10.38 17.32
C LEU A 11 5.49 -10.50 18.66
N GLU A 12 6.37 -11.46 18.90
CA GLU A 12 7.17 -11.49 20.14
C GLU A 12 8.36 -10.51 20.08
N ARG A 13 8.72 -10.03 18.89
CA ARG A 13 9.77 -9.03 18.70
C ARG A 13 9.37 -7.67 19.31
N PRO A 14 10.21 -7.04 20.15
CA PRO A 14 9.89 -5.76 20.80
C PRO A 14 9.56 -4.61 19.83
N GLU A 15 10.19 -4.60 18.65
CA GLU A 15 10.02 -3.57 17.63
C GLU A 15 8.71 -3.66 16.85
N ILE A 16 8.07 -4.83 16.82
CA ILE A 16 6.74 -4.98 16.21
C ILE A 16 5.71 -4.56 17.24
N LYS A 17 4.88 -3.56 16.99
CA LYS A 17 3.99 -3.02 18.03
C LYS A 17 2.53 -3.47 17.90
N TYR A 18 2.14 -4.00 16.74
CA TYR A 18 0.77 -4.36 16.39
C TYR A 18 0.76 -5.45 15.32
N LEU A 19 -0.38 -6.10 15.14
CA LEU A 19 -0.65 -6.91 13.96
C LEU A 19 -1.17 -5.97 12.86
N SER A 20 -0.50 -5.98 11.71
CA SER A 20 -0.87 -5.17 10.55
C SER A 20 -2.26 -5.53 10.03
N GLU A 21 -2.73 -4.75 9.06
CA GLU A 21 -4.08 -4.82 8.50
C GLU A 21 -4.61 -6.24 8.25
N MET A 22 -5.73 -6.58 8.88
CA MET A 22 -6.42 -7.85 8.68
C MET A 22 -7.32 -7.77 7.43
N MET A 23 -6.70 -7.83 6.25
CA MET A 23 -7.39 -7.75 4.95
C MET A 23 -8.33 -8.93 4.69
N ASN A 24 -8.03 -10.10 5.27
CA ASN A 24 -8.92 -11.26 5.22
C ASN A 24 -10.11 -11.10 6.20
N PHE A 25 -10.85 -9.99 6.06
CA PHE A 25 -12.10 -9.76 6.79
C PHE A 25 -13.15 -10.85 6.49
N PRO A 26 -13.24 -11.47 5.29
CA PRO A 26 -14.13 -12.61 5.11
C PRO A 26 -13.78 -13.76 6.04
N GLY A 27 -12.50 -14.10 6.19
CA GLY A 27 -12.01 -15.10 7.14
C GLY A 27 -12.40 -14.76 8.58
N VAL A 28 -12.40 -13.49 8.96
CA VAL A 28 -12.91 -13.06 10.29
C VAL A 28 -14.42 -13.33 10.42
N LEU A 29 -15.23 -12.89 9.46
CA LEU A 29 -16.69 -13.04 9.50
C LEU A 29 -17.13 -14.51 9.48
N TYR A 30 -16.43 -15.34 8.70
CA TYR A 30 -16.69 -16.79 8.60
C TYR A 30 -15.94 -17.62 9.64
N LYS A 31 -15.21 -16.96 10.57
CA LYS A 31 -14.51 -17.60 11.69
C LYS A 31 -13.47 -18.64 11.27
N ASP A 32 -12.69 -18.29 10.25
CA ASP A 32 -11.51 -19.07 9.86
C ASP A 32 -10.56 -19.22 11.05
N GLU A 33 -10.20 -20.48 11.36
CA GLU A 33 -9.45 -20.81 12.56
C GLU A 33 -8.05 -20.18 12.55
N GLU A 34 -7.42 -20.12 11.38
CA GLU A 34 -6.07 -19.60 11.22
C GLU A 34 -6.03 -18.08 11.39
N VAL A 35 -6.99 -17.37 10.79
CA VAL A 35 -7.17 -15.93 10.96
C VAL A 35 -7.43 -15.56 12.43
N LEU A 36 -8.34 -16.28 13.10
CA LEU A 36 -8.66 -16.01 14.50
C LEU A 36 -7.47 -16.28 15.44
N LYS A 37 -6.64 -17.29 15.15
CA LYS A 37 -5.41 -17.54 15.92
C LYS A 37 -4.38 -16.42 15.76
N LYS A 38 -4.22 -15.86 14.56
CA LYS A 38 -3.33 -14.69 14.33
C LYS A 38 -3.78 -13.48 15.16
N ILE A 39 -5.10 -13.21 15.17
CA ILE A 39 -5.70 -12.13 15.96
C ILE A 39 -5.51 -12.38 17.47
N ALA A 40 -5.79 -13.60 17.93
CA ALA A 40 -5.63 -13.97 19.33
C ALA A 40 -4.17 -13.80 19.81
N ALA A 41 -3.18 -14.20 18.99
CA ALA A 41 -1.77 -14.04 19.32
C ALA A 41 -1.38 -12.57 19.58
N ALA A 42 -1.91 -11.62 18.79
CA ALA A 42 -1.67 -10.19 19.01
C ALA A 42 -2.25 -9.72 20.35
N HIS A 43 -3.49 -10.11 20.67
CA HIS A 43 -4.14 -9.72 21.91
C HIS A 43 -3.49 -10.33 23.16
N GLU A 44 -3.05 -11.59 23.09
CA GLU A 44 -2.30 -12.24 24.18
C GLU A 44 -1.01 -11.49 24.52
N LEU A 45 -0.38 -10.89 23.51
CA LEU A 45 0.82 -10.06 23.64
C LEU A 45 0.50 -8.58 23.94
N GLY A 46 -0.79 -8.24 24.11
CA GLY A 46 -1.25 -6.89 24.41
C GLY A 46 -1.07 -5.90 23.25
N LYS A 47 -1.05 -6.38 22.01
CA LYS A 47 -0.84 -5.60 20.79
C LYS A 47 -2.19 -5.37 20.08
N PRO A 48 -2.44 -4.16 19.54
CA PRO A 48 -3.65 -3.92 18.76
C PRO A 48 -3.58 -4.65 17.42
N VAL A 49 -4.74 -4.76 16.78
CA VAL A 49 -4.88 -5.34 15.44
C VAL A 49 -5.47 -4.27 14.53
N ASP A 50 -4.77 -3.98 13.45
CA ASP A 50 -5.23 -3.07 12.41
C ASP A 50 -6.22 -3.75 11.46
N GLY A 51 -7.13 -2.95 10.91
CA GLY A 51 -8.13 -3.43 9.98
C GLY A 51 -8.01 -2.89 8.57
N HIS A 52 -8.58 -3.68 7.66
CA HIS A 52 -8.77 -3.37 6.25
C HIS A 52 -10.09 -4.02 5.84
N ALA A 53 -11.16 -3.21 5.85
CA ALA A 53 -12.52 -3.70 5.67
C ALA A 53 -13.32 -2.84 4.67
N PRO A 54 -12.94 -2.85 3.38
CA PRO A 54 -13.56 -2.01 2.36
C PRO A 54 -15.03 -2.39 2.17
N GLY A 55 -15.92 -1.40 2.34
CA GLY A 55 -17.37 -1.59 2.13
C GLY A 55 -18.09 -2.38 3.23
N LEU A 56 -17.38 -2.84 4.27
CA LEU A 56 -17.98 -3.54 5.40
C LEU A 56 -18.84 -2.59 6.22
N ARG A 57 -20.11 -2.95 6.47
CA ARG A 57 -21.12 -2.10 7.15
C ARG A 57 -22.03 -2.90 8.07
N GLY A 58 -22.68 -2.21 9.01
CA GLY A 58 -23.74 -2.77 9.86
C GLY A 58 -23.24 -3.86 10.80
N ASP A 59 -24.01 -4.94 10.95
CA ASP A 59 -23.69 -6.02 11.90
C ASP A 59 -22.38 -6.73 11.57
N ALA A 60 -21.95 -6.72 10.29
CA ALA A 60 -20.68 -7.31 9.89
C ALA A 60 -19.48 -6.50 10.44
N VAL A 61 -19.60 -5.18 10.55
CA VAL A 61 -18.58 -4.35 11.25
C VAL A 61 -18.49 -4.74 12.71
N GLN A 62 -19.64 -4.97 13.39
CA GLN A 62 -19.62 -5.39 14.78
C GLN A 62 -18.91 -6.73 14.97
N GLN A 63 -19.16 -7.71 14.08
CA GLN A 63 -18.47 -9.00 14.12
C GLN A 63 -16.95 -8.85 13.96
N TYR A 64 -16.50 -7.96 13.07
CA TYR A 64 -15.09 -7.68 12.85
C TYR A 64 -14.43 -7.00 14.06
N ILE A 65 -15.14 -6.04 14.69
CA ILE A 65 -14.70 -5.40 15.95
C ILE A 65 -14.66 -6.42 17.09
N ASP A 66 -15.70 -7.24 17.24
CA ASP A 66 -15.82 -8.25 18.31
C ASP A 66 -14.72 -9.33 18.20
N ALA A 67 -14.20 -9.58 16.99
CA ALA A 67 -13.04 -10.43 16.79
C ALA A 67 -11.73 -9.82 17.29
N GLY A 68 -11.70 -8.49 17.52
CA GLY A 68 -10.57 -7.78 18.14
C GLY A 68 -9.89 -6.74 17.26
N ILE A 69 -10.37 -6.53 16.02
CA ILE A 69 -9.82 -5.50 15.14
C ILE A 69 -10.27 -4.12 15.60
N SER A 70 -9.33 -3.17 15.62
CA SER A 70 -9.50 -1.89 16.33
C SER A 70 -9.45 -0.64 15.45
N THR A 71 -9.01 -0.79 14.20
CA THR A 71 -8.90 0.31 13.23
C THR A 71 -9.46 -0.08 11.87
N ASP A 72 -9.68 0.90 11.01
CA ASP A 72 -9.87 0.70 9.57
C ASP A 72 -9.40 1.94 8.79
N HIS A 73 -8.76 1.72 7.64
CA HIS A 73 -8.32 2.78 6.73
C HIS A 73 -9.06 2.76 5.38
N GLU A 74 -10.01 1.85 5.19
CA GLU A 74 -10.66 1.57 3.90
C GLU A 74 -11.97 2.33 3.67
N CYS A 75 -12.37 3.22 4.58
CA CYS A 75 -13.63 3.95 4.47
C CYS A 75 -13.64 4.91 3.27
N PHE A 76 -14.58 4.71 2.33
CA PHE A 76 -14.75 5.58 1.16
C PHE A 76 -15.68 6.77 1.38
N THR A 77 -16.63 6.64 2.30
CA THR A 77 -17.63 7.69 2.57
C THR A 77 -17.73 8.01 4.05
N ALA A 78 -18.20 9.22 4.36
CA ALA A 78 -18.41 9.67 5.74
C ALA A 78 -19.41 8.77 6.49
N GLU A 79 -20.43 8.24 5.80
CA GLU A 79 -21.43 7.36 6.40
C GLU A 79 -20.83 6.04 6.86
N GLU A 80 -19.92 5.46 6.06
CA GLU A 80 -19.23 4.24 6.41
C GLU A 80 -18.29 4.45 7.60
N ALA A 81 -17.49 5.51 7.55
CA ALA A 81 -16.63 5.89 8.67
C ALA A 81 -17.45 6.15 9.94
N LEU A 82 -18.60 6.82 9.83
CA LEU A 82 -19.46 7.11 10.97
C LEU A 82 -20.05 5.83 11.60
N ASP A 83 -20.48 4.84 10.79
CA ASP A 83 -20.95 3.54 11.30
C ASP A 83 -19.86 2.83 12.11
N LYS A 84 -18.62 2.81 11.59
CA LYS A 84 -17.46 2.23 12.28
C LYS A 84 -17.07 3.01 13.55
N LEU A 85 -17.03 4.34 13.49
CA LEU A 85 -16.75 5.21 14.64
C LEU A 85 -17.76 5.02 15.78
N GLN A 86 -19.05 4.98 15.46
CA GLN A 86 -20.13 4.80 16.45
C GLN A 86 -20.07 3.44 17.17
N ARG A 87 -19.39 2.45 16.58
CA ARG A 87 -19.18 1.11 17.14
C ARG A 87 -17.83 0.97 17.86
N GLY A 88 -17.03 2.03 17.92
CA GLY A 88 -15.76 2.05 18.64
C GLY A 88 -14.53 1.65 17.82
N MET A 89 -14.63 1.56 16.50
CA MET A 89 -13.48 1.36 15.61
C MET A 89 -12.86 2.71 15.25
N LYS A 90 -11.52 2.82 15.33
CA LYS A 90 -10.82 4.04 14.92
C LYS A 90 -10.69 4.10 13.40
N ILE A 91 -10.70 5.30 12.83
CA ILE A 91 -10.56 5.51 11.40
C ILE A 91 -9.24 6.18 11.07
N LEU A 92 -8.47 5.59 10.17
CA LEU A 92 -7.28 6.20 9.60
C LEU A 92 -7.66 6.84 8.27
N ILE A 93 -7.57 8.17 8.19
CA ILE A 93 -7.81 8.92 6.97
C ILE A 93 -6.57 8.78 6.07
N ARG A 94 -6.71 8.00 5.00
CA ARG A 94 -5.64 7.82 4.01
C ARG A 94 -5.61 8.90 2.95
N GLU A 95 -4.39 9.23 2.54
CA GLU A 95 -4.12 10.07 1.36
C GLU A 95 -2.89 9.52 0.61
N GLY A 96 -3.12 8.41 -0.09
CA GLY A 96 -2.12 7.69 -0.87
C GLY A 96 -2.08 8.11 -2.34
N SER A 97 -1.44 7.29 -3.16
CA SER A 97 -1.31 7.55 -4.61
C SER A 97 -2.58 7.15 -5.39
N ALA A 98 -3.16 5.99 -5.10
CA ALA A 98 -4.46 5.57 -5.65
C ALA A 98 -5.62 6.05 -4.79
N ALA A 99 -5.60 5.69 -3.51
CA ALA A 99 -6.73 5.90 -2.62
C ALA A 99 -6.57 7.21 -1.83
N LYS A 100 -7.54 8.12 -2.00
CA LYS A 100 -7.56 9.45 -1.38
C LYS A 100 -8.92 9.68 -0.74
N ASN A 101 -8.94 9.70 0.59
CA ASN A 101 -10.18 9.71 1.37
C ASN A 101 -10.27 10.95 2.26
N PHE A 102 -9.26 11.81 2.26
CA PHE A 102 -9.22 13.01 3.08
C PHE A 102 -10.47 13.88 2.92
N GLU A 103 -10.86 14.19 1.67
CA GLU A 103 -11.99 15.07 1.40
C GLU A 103 -13.32 14.53 1.94
N ALA A 104 -13.50 13.21 1.91
CA ALA A 104 -14.72 12.55 2.36
C ALA A 104 -14.81 12.43 3.88
N LEU A 105 -13.68 12.28 4.58
CA LEU A 105 -13.66 11.86 5.98
C LEU A 105 -13.28 12.97 6.97
N VAL A 106 -12.48 13.95 6.56
CA VAL A 106 -11.84 14.89 7.50
C VAL A 106 -12.81 15.70 8.37
N ASP A 107 -14.01 15.99 7.89
CA ASP A 107 -14.99 16.79 8.66
C ASP A 107 -15.48 16.06 9.91
N LEU A 108 -15.41 14.71 9.94
CA LEU A 108 -15.72 13.90 11.12
C LEU A 108 -14.77 14.17 12.30
N LEU A 109 -13.57 14.68 12.01
CA LEU A 109 -12.57 15.01 13.02
C LEU A 109 -13.02 16.12 13.99
N ASN A 110 -14.04 16.91 13.62
CA ASN A 110 -14.67 17.86 14.53
C ASN A 110 -15.38 17.18 15.71
N ASN A 111 -15.96 16.01 15.48
CA ASN A 111 -16.78 15.29 16.45
C ASN A 111 -16.06 14.06 17.04
N TRP A 112 -15.06 13.52 16.33
CA TRP A 112 -14.38 12.28 16.69
C TRP A 112 -12.84 12.41 16.78
N PRO A 113 -12.28 13.46 17.39
CA PRO A 113 -10.84 13.73 17.35
C PRO A 113 -9.97 12.66 17.99
N GLU A 114 -10.49 11.88 18.95
CA GLU A 114 -9.74 10.79 19.64
C GLU A 114 -9.83 9.44 18.92
N MET A 115 -10.72 9.33 17.94
CA MET A 115 -11.03 8.09 17.21
C MET A 115 -10.54 8.12 15.76
N MET A 116 -9.83 9.17 15.36
CA MET A 116 -9.36 9.34 13.99
C MET A 116 -7.86 9.61 13.94
N MET A 117 -7.19 9.09 12.92
CA MET A 117 -5.76 9.26 12.68
C MET A 117 -5.54 9.60 11.20
N PHE A 118 -4.35 10.06 10.84
CA PHE A 118 -3.96 10.20 9.43
C PHE A 118 -3.00 9.08 9.06
N CYS A 119 -3.10 8.57 7.83
CA CYS A 119 -2.11 7.68 7.24
C CYS A 119 -1.88 8.05 5.77
N SER A 120 -0.77 7.60 5.19
CA SER A 120 -0.56 7.67 3.75
C SER A 120 -1.17 6.49 3.02
N ASP A 121 -1.27 5.33 3.71
CA ASP A 121 -1.39 4.04 3.03
C ASP A 121 -0.25 3.93 1.99
N ASP A 122 -0.51 3.47 0.77
CA ASP A 122 0.48 3.42 -0.30
C ASP A 122 0.83 4.78 -0.93
N LYS A 123 2.12 5.13 -0.92
CA LYS A 123 2.68 6.24 -1.72
C LYS A 123 3.77 5.78 -2.67
N HIS A 124 3.54 5.99 -3.97
CA HIS A 124 4.56 5.86 -5.00
C HIS A 124 5.68 6.88 -4.78
N PRO A 125 6.91 6.61 -5.25
CA PRO A 125 8.06 7.48 -5.00
C PRO A 125 7.86 8.93 -5.40
N ASP A 126 7.20 9.20 -6.54
CA ASP A 126 6.89 10.55 -7.02
C ASP A 126 5.88 11.31 -6.15
N SER A 127 4.93 10.60 -5.56
CA SER A 127 3.95 11.14 -4.61
C SER A 127 4.52 11.28 -3.20
N LEU A 128 5.50 10.46 -2.83
CA LEU A 128 6.18 10.53 -1.54
C LEU A 128 7.11 11.74 -1.44
N VAL A 129 7.83 12.07 -2.52
CA VAL A 129 8.75 13.23 -2.52
C VAL A 129 8.02 14.58 -2.48
N THR A 130 6.73 14.63 -2.80
CA THR A 130 5.94 15.86 -2.80
C THR A 130 5.41 16.20 -1.42
N SER A 131 4.89 15.21 -0.69
CA SER A 131 4.29 15.44 0.63
C SER A 131 4.09 14.19 1.47
N HIS A 132 3.75 14.40 2.74
CA HIS A 132 3.34 13.35 3.67
C HIS A 132 2.21 13.85 4.60
N ILE A 133 2.07 13.26 5.80
CA ILE A 133 1.05 13.62 6.80
C ILE A 133 0.99 15.14 7.11
N ASN A 134 2.10 15.86 7.00
CA ASN A 134 2.13 17.31 7.21
C ASN A 134 1.17 18.07 6.26
N GLU A 135 1.00 17.61 5.02
CA GLU A 135 0.05 18.23 4.09
C GLU A 135 -1.40 17.97 4.52
N LEU A 136 -1.72 16.78 5.02
CA LEU A 136 -3.06 16.46 5.53
C LEU A 136 -3.38 17.36 6.74
N CYS A 137 -2.39 17.63 7.59
CA CYS A 137 -2.55 18.56 8.70
C CYS A 137 -2.85 19.98 8.22
N ALA A 138 -2.09 20.50 7.24
CA ALA A 138 -2.31 21.83 6.67
C ALA A 138 -3.69 21.94 5.99
N ARG A 139 -4.08 20.92 5.22
CA ARG A 139 -5.40 20.85 4.57
C ARG A 139 -6.54 20.83 5.60
N ALA A 140 -6.36 20.14 6.72
CA ALA A 140 -7.37 20.06 7.77
C ALA A 140 -7.58 21.42 8.44
N VAL A 141 -6.49 22.14 8.73
CA VAL A 141 -6.57 23.51 9.27
C VAL A 141 -7.18 24.47 8.25
N ALA A 142 -6.82 24.36 6.97
CA ALA A 142 -7.42 25.16 5.90
C ALA A 142 -8.95 24.94 5.76
N LYS A 143 -9.44 23.74 6.09
CA LYS A 143 -10.86 23.42 6.20
C LYS A 143 -11.53 23.90 7.49
N GLY A 144 -10.79 24.53 8.40
CA GLY A 144 -11.30 25.06 9.65
C GLY A 144 -11.39 24.04 10.79
N ILE A 145 -10.75 22.86 10.65
CA ILE A 145 -10.65 21.92 11.76
C ILE A 145 -9.77 22.52 12.86
N ASN A 146 -10.19 22.36 14.12
CA ASN A 146 -9.43 22.84 15.27
C ASN A 146 -8.01 22.23 15.26
N ILE A 147 -7.00 23.07 15.37
CA ILE A 147 -5.59 22.64 15.34
C ILE A 147 -5.27 21.56 16.38
N PHE A 148 -5.88 21.59 17.56
CA PHE A 148 -5.65 20.55 18.57
C PHE A 148 -6.26 19.21 18.17
N ASN A 149 -7.39 19.19 17.45
CA ASN A 149 -7.93 17.95 16.88
C ASN A 149 -7.01 17.39 15.79
N VAL A 150 -6.42 18.27 14.98
CA VAL A 150 -5.44 17.88 13.95
C VAL A 150 -4.19 17.27 14.59
N LEU A 151 -3.63 17.92 15.61
CA LEU A 151 -2.46 17.41 16.34
C LEU A 151 -2.79 16.12 17.12
N GLN A 152 -3.99 16.00 17.67
CA GLN A 152 -4.47 14.78 18.31
C GLN A 152 -4.46 13.61 17.31
N ALA A 153 -5.03 13.78 16.12
CA ALA A 153 -5.07 12.74 15.10
C ALA A 153 -3.70 12.42 14.47
N ALA A 154 -2.87 13.44 14.24
CA ALA A 154 -1.58 13.28 13.59
C ALA A 154 -0.48 12.73 14.52
N CYS A 155 -0.61 12.92 15.84
CA CYS A 155 0.45 12.64 16.80
C CYS A 155 -0.05 11.78 17.97
N ILE A 156 -0.96 12.29 18.80
CA ILE A 156 -1.31 11.64 20.08
C ILE A 156 -2.03 10.31 19.88
N ASN A 157 -3.01 10.25 18.98
CA ASN A 157 -3.78 9.03 18.72
C ASN A 157 -2.91 7.87 18.23
N PRO A 158 -2.03 8.02 17.21
CA PRO A 158 -1.17 6.90 16.80
C PRO A 158 -0.20 6.47 17.90
N ILE A 159 0.36 7.40 18.68
CA ILE A 159 1.23 7.07 19.83
C ILE A 159 0.49 6.21 20.84
N LEU A 160 -0.70 6.65 21.28
CA LEU A 160 -1.48 5.93 22.29
C LEU A 160 -2.02 4.61 21.76
N HIS A 161 -2.46 4.57 20.50
CA HIS A 161 -3.05 3.39 19.92
C HIS A 161 -2.01 2.27 19.71
N TYR A 162 -0.89 2.61 19.08
CA TYR A 162 0.17 1.66 18.74
C TYR A 162 1.24 1.53 19.83
N LYS A 163 1.13 2.26 20.94
CA LYS A 163 2.13 2.27 22.04
C LYS A 163 3.53 2.55 21.51
N LEU A 164 3.63 3.61 20.70
CA LEU A 164 4.90 4.03 20.11
C LEU A 164 5.73 4.75 21.17
N ASP A 165 7.04 4.53 21.13
CA ASP A 165 8.00 5.09 22.07
C ASP A 165 8.53 6.46 21.57
N VAL A 166 7.68 7.28 20.95
CA VAL A 166 8.08 8.53 20.27
C VAL A 166 7.03 9.63 20.41
N GLY A 167 7.44 10.89 20.22
CA GLY A 167 6.57 11.99 19.79
C GLY A 167 5.61 12.59 20.83
N ALA A 168 5.59 12.12 22.08
CA ALA A 168 4.69 12.67 23.11
C ALA A 168 5.28 13.85 23.90
N LEU A 169 6.60 14.09 23.80
CA LEU A 169 7.34 15.19 24.46
C LEU A 169 7.05 15.35 25.95
N GLN A 170 6.81 14.24 26.66
CA GLN A 170 6.66 14.26 28.11
C GLN A 170 8.03 14.27 28.79
N VAL A 171 8.07 14.69 30.05
CA VAL A 171 9.31 14.65 30.83
C VAL A 171 9.75 13.19 30.99
N GLY A 172 10.87 12.84 30.37
CA GLY A 172 11.43 11.49 30.37
C GLY A 172 11.39 10.79 29.01
N ASP A 173 10.64 11.32 28.04
CA ASP A 173 10.61 10.81 26.67
C ASP A 173 11.86 11.26 25.90
N ASP A 174 12.19 10.51 24.85
CA ASP A 174 13.15 10.97 23.85
C ASP A 174 12.62 12.23 23.14
N ALA A 175 13.54 13.15 22.83
CA ALA A 175 13.20 14.46 22.28
C ALA A 175 12.95 14.39 20.77
N ASP A 176 11.83 13.77 20.41
CA ASP A 176 11.34 13.60 19.06
C ASP A 176 10.31 14.67 18.71
N PHE A 177 10.70 15.64 17.88
CA PHE A 177 9.81 16.74 17.51
C PHE A 177 10.20 17.42 16.22
N VAL A 178 9.25 18.19 15.70
CA VAL A 178 9.46 19.11 14.60
C VAL A 178 9.30 20.55 15.06
N VAL A 179 10.11 21.45 14.50
CA VAL A 179 9.91 22.89 14.60
C VAL A 179 9.24 23.33 13.31
N ALA A 180 7.96 23.67 13.37
CA ALA A 180 7.22 24.22 12.23
C ALA A 180 7.36 25.75 12.18
N GLU A 181 7.28 26.31 10.98
CA GLU A 181 7.15 27.77 10.78
C GLU A 181 5.87 28.30 11.41
N ASP A 182 4.78 27.58 11.16
CA ASP A 182 3.44 27.84 11.65
C ASP A 182 2.64 26.51 11.63
N LEU A 183 1.51 26.51 12.32
CA LEU A 183 0.59 25.37 12.37
C LEU A 183 -0.62 25.53 11.43
N VAL A 184 -0.53 26.43 10.46
CA VAL A 184 -1.53 26.62 9.41
C VAL A 184 -1.12 25.83 8.17
N ASN A 185 0.13 25.97 7.74
CA ASN A 185 0.72 25.37 6.55
C ASN A 185 1.62 24.17 6.87
N PHE A 186 1.99 23.97 8.14
CA PHE A 186 2.87 22.87 8.58
C PHE A 186 4.20 22.79 7.79
N ILE A 187 4.78 23.95 7.49
CA ILE A 187 6.10 24.02 6.86
C ILE A 187 7.15 23.70 7.93
N ILE A 188 7.80 22.54 7.81
CA ILE A 188 8.77 22.06 8.79
C ILE A 188 10.13 22.71 8.55
N LYS A 189 10.64 23.42 9.57
CA LYS A 189 11.96 24.05 9.57
C LYS A 189 13.04 23.11 10.09
N GLN A 190 12.76 22.37 11.14
CA GLN A 190 13.72 21.44 11.76
C GLN A 190 13.02 20.16 12.22
N THR A 191 13.73 19.05 12.16
CA THR A 191 13.30 17.75 12.69
C THR A 191 14.38 17.21 13.63
N TYR A 192 13.96 16.84 14.83
CA TYR A 192 14.79 16.25 15.87
C TYR A 192 14.30 14.85 16.18
N ILE A 193 15.24 13.90 16.33
CA ILE A 193 15.00 12.56 16.87
C ILE A 193 16.05 12.30 17.95
N ASP A 194 15.64 11.80 19.11
CA ASP A 194 16.48 11.63 20.30
C ASP A 194 17.22 12.92 20.70
N GLY A 195 16.61 14.08 20.44
CA GLY A 195 17.21 15.41 20.67
C GLY A 195 18.32 15.79 19.68
N VAL A 196 18.57 14.98 18.66
CA VAL A 196 19.56 15.24 17.60
C VAL A 196 18.88 15.89 16.41
N LEU A 197 19.40 17.03 15.95
CA LEU A 197 18.94 17.68 14.71
C LEU A 197 19.27 16.80 13.50
N LEU A 198 18.26 16.20 12.89
CA LEU A 198 18.42 15.32 11.73
C LEU A 198 18.15 16.02 10.40
N ALA A 199 17.28 17.02 10.39
CA ALA A 199 16.97 17.78 9.17
C ALA A 199 16.70 19.25 9.49
N GLU A 200 17.14 20.14 8.59
CA GLU A 200 16.90 21.57 8.66
C GLU A 200 16.64 22.12 7.25
N HIS A 201 15.60 22.93 7.10
CA HIS A 201 15.18 23.54 5.83
C HIS A 201 15.04 22.52 4.68
N GLY A 202 14.44 21.36 4.99
CA GLY A 202 14.19 20.29 4.02
C GLY A 202 15.43 19.48 3.61
N LYS A 203 16.55 19.62 4.32
CA LYS A 203 17.78 18.87 4.06
C LYS A 203 18.22 18.11 5.30
N THR A 204 18.68 16.89 5.11
CA THR A 204 19.34 16.11 6.17
C THR A 204 20.60 16.85 6.66
N VAL A 205 20.76 16.94 7.98
CA VAL A 205 21.90 17.59 8.64
C VAL A 205 22.85 16.52 9.14
N GLY A 206 24.00 16.34 8.49
CA GLY A 206 24.99 15.33 8.88
C GLY A 206 24.97 14.08 8.00
N ASP A 207 25.84 13.12 8.32
CA ASP A 207 26.06 11.89 7.55
C ASP A 207 25.34 10.70 8.20
N TRP A 208 24.01 10.74 8.17
CA TRP A 208 23.15 9.70 8.74
C TRP A 208 22.88 8.56 7.76
N ILE A 209 23.02 8.81 6.46
CA ILE A 209 22.69 7.85 5.41
C ILE A 209 23.93 7.01 5.10
N LYS A 210 24.00 5.83 5.71
CA LYS A 210 25.08 4.88 5.47
C LYS A 210 24.68 3.89 4.38
N HIS A 211 25.06 4.17 3.13
CA HIS A 211 24.93 3.20 2.05
C HIS A 211 26.14 2.27 2.04
N ASN A 212 25.92 0.97 2.18
CA ASN A 212 26.98 -0.03 2.02
C ASN A 212 26.95 -0.56 0.58
N ALA A 213 27.75 0.05 -0.28
CA ALA A 213 27.83 -0.32 -1.71
C ALA A 213 28.38 -1.74 -1.95
N GLU A 214 29.05 -2.34 -0.96
CA GLU A 214 29.59 -3.70 -1.07
C GLU A 214 28.56 -4.77 -0.65
N LYS A 215 27.45 -4.36 -0.01
CA LYS A 215 26.42 -5.28 0.43
C LYS A 215 25.39 -5.45 -0.67
N GLU A 216 25.25 -6.68 -1.16
CA GLU A 216 24.17 -7.04 -2.07
C GLU A 216 22.80 -6.79 -1.44
N SER A 217 21.87 -6.30 -2.25
CA SER A 217 20.47 -6.14 -1.86
C SER A 217 19.88 -7.50 -1.50
N VAL A 218 19.11 -7.57 -0.42
CA VAL A 218 18.36 -8.78 -0.08
C VAL A 218 17.34 -9.02 -1.18
N ASN A 219 17.48 -10.11 -1.93
CA ASN A 219 16.58 -10.45 -3.01
C ASN A 219 16.51 -11.96 -3.23
N HIS A 220 15.30 -12.50 -3.24
CA HIS A 220 15.05 -13.93 -3.45
C HIS A 220 14.27 -14.11 -4.76
N PHE A 221 14.79 -13.49 -5.84
CA PHE A 221 14.17 -13.53 -7.15
C PHE A 221 14.56 -14.83 -7.88
N ASP A 222 13.60 -15.74 -8.04
CA ASP A 222 13.80 -17.02 -8.72
C ASP A 222 12.80 -17.16 -9.89
N CYS A 223 13.21 -16.71 -11.07
CA CYS A 223 12.42 -16.85 -12.28
C CYS A 223 13.34 -16.92 -13.52
N GLY A 224 13.16 -17.95 -14.35
CA GLY A 224 13.86 -18.08 -15.62
C GLY A 224 13.25 -17.23 -16.73
N PHE A 225 14.09 -16.78 -17.67
CA PHE A 225 13.67 -16.07 -18.89
C PHE A 225 12.56 -16.82 -19.63
N LYS A 226 11.58 -16.06 -20.10
CA LYS A 226 10.41 -16.53 -20.84
C LYS A 226 10.65 -16.49 -22.34
N LYS A 227 9.88 -17.30 -23.06
CA LYS A 227 9.76 -17.27 -24.53
C LYS A 227 8.35 -16.85 -24.90
N VAL A 228 8.16 -16.41 -26.14
CA VAL A 228 6.86 -15.94 -26.63
C VAL A 228 5.80 -17.05 -26.49
N GLU A 229 6.20 -18.30 -26.68
CA GLU A 229 5.31 -19.46 -26.58
C GLU A 229 4.78 -19.69 -25.15
N ASP A 230 5.42 -19.14 -24.11
CA ASP A 230 4.97 -19.26 -22.71
C ASP A 230 3.71 -18.41 -22.43
N PHE A 231 3.39 -17.44 -23.31
CA PHE A 231 2.23 -16.54 -23.15
C PHE A 231 1.04 -16.94 -24.03
N VAL A 232 1.20 -17.94 -24.88
CA VAL A 232 0.13 -18.42 -25.75
C VAL A 232 -0.84 -19.25 -24.91
N TYR A 233 -2.10 -18.81 -24.82
CA TYR A 233 -3.16 -19.64 -24.25
C TYR A 233 -3.48 -20.78 -25.23
N PRO A 234 -3.20 -22.05 -24.87
CA PRO A 234 -3.44 -23.17 -25.77
C PRO A 234 -4.96 -23.36 -25.92
N TYR A 235 -5.43 -23.41 -27.16
CA TYR A 235 -6.79 -23.81 -27.50
C TYR A 235 -6.72 -24.85 -28.63
N GLN A 236 -7.60 -25.84 -28.61
CA GLN A 236 -7.64 -26.88 -29.63
C GLN A 236 -8.68 -26.56 -30.68
N ASN A 237 -9.95 -26.54 -30.27
CA ASN A 237 -11.12 -26.39 -31.15
C ASN A 237 -12.32 -25.77 -30.41
N GLU A 238 -12.09 -25.23 -29.21
CA GLU A 238 -13.09 -24.51 -28.45
C GLU A 238 -13.54 -23.30 -29.28
N SER A 239 -14.85 -23.10 -29.42
CA SER A 239 -15.41 -21.92 -30.11
C SER A 239 -15.31 -20.64 -29.28
N GLU A 240 -15.10 -20.80 -27.98
CA GLU A 240 -15.00 -19.74 -26.98
C GLU A 240 -13.92 -20.14 -25.98
N ILE A 241 -13.15 -19.16 -25.49
CA ILE A 241 -12.17 -19.36 -24.43
C ILE A 241 -12.57 -18.49 -23.23
N PRO A 242 -12.28 -18.91 -21.98
CA PRO A 242 -12.50 -18.07 -20.83
C PRO A 242 -11.60 -16.84 -20.93
N VAL A 243 -12.22 -15.66 -20.99
CA VAL A 243 -11.53 -14.37 -20.92
C VAL A 243 -11.93 -13.68 -19.63
N ILE A 244 -10.99 -12.96 -19.03
CA ILE A 244 -11.33 -12.02 -17.98
C ILE A 244 -11.98 -10.81 -18.68
N GLU A 245 -13.29 -10.64 -18.52
CA GLU A 245 -13.97 -9.46 -19.04
C GLU A 245 -13.56 -8.23 -18.22
N ALA A 246 -13.10 -7.19 -18.92
CA ALA A 246 -12.83 -5.88 -18.33
C ALA A 246 -14.15 -5.19 -17.97
N LEU A 247 -14.68 -5.46 -16.78
CA LEU A 247 -15.86 -4.75 -16.26
C LEU A 247 -15.44 -3.35 -15.79
N ASP A 248 -16.15 -2.33 -16.26
CA ASP A 248 -15.94 -0.94 -15.83
C ASP A 248 -16.01 -0.85 -14.30
N GLY A 249 -14.88 -0.50 -13.67
CA GLY A 249 -14.73 -0.45 -12.21
C GLY A 249 -14.23 -1.72 -11.53
N GLN A 250 -13.96 -2.82 -12.25
CA GLN A 250 -13.41 -4.07 -11.68
C GLN A 250 -12.14 -4.56 -12.39
N LEU A 251 -12.09 -4.46 -13.72
CA LEU A 251 -10.92 -4.72 -14.55
C LEU A 251 -10.82 -3.61 -15.58
N MET A 252 -9.82 -2.75 -15.38
CA MET A 252 -9.71 -1.52 -16.17
C MET A 252 -9.08 -1.83 -17.52
N ASN A 253 -9.71 -1.38 -18.60
CA ASN A 253 -9.05 -1.38 -19.89
C ASN A 253 -7.82 -0.46 -19.83
N PHE A 254 -6.64 -1.04 -19.92
CA PHE A 254 -5.39 -0.30 -19.88
C PHE A 254 -5.27 0.68 -21.04
N GLY A 255 -5.99 0.47 -22.15
CA GLY A 255 -6.02 1.36 -23.31
C GLY A 255 -4.79 1.28 -24.23
N MET A 256 -3.78 0.48 -23.85
CA MET A 256 -2.50 0.36 -24.56
C MET A 256 -2.70 0.09 -26.05
N LYS A 257 -1.93 0.79 -26.88
CA LYS A 257 -1.98 0.68 -28.35
C LYS A 257 -0.73 0.03 -28.93
N GLN A 258 0.37 0.04 -28.19
CA GLN A 258 1.65 -0.52 -28.59
C GLN A 258 2.41 -1.01 -27.36
N GLY A 259 3.21 -2.05 -27.52
CA GLY A 259 4.14 -2.50 -26.49
C GLY A 259 3.47 -3.14 -25.28
N ALA A 260 4.18 -3.11 -24.15
CA ALA A 260 3.77 -3.74 -22.90
C ALA A 260 4.32 -3.00 -21.68
N ILE A 261 3.67 -3.20 -20.54
CA ILE A 261 4.19 -2.87 -19.21
C ILE A 261 4.27 -4.13 -18.36
N ALA A 262 5.26 -4.18 -17.46
CA ALA A 262 5.43 -5.28 -16.52
C ALA A 262 5.94 -4.77 -15.16
N SER A 263 5.65 -5.50 -14.10
CA SER A 263 6.04 -5.16 -12.73
C SER A 263 6.28 -6.43 -11.90
N SER A 264 7.25 -6.38 -10.99
CA SER A 264 7.35 -7.34 -9.87
C SER A 264 6.64 -6.86 -8.60
N VAL A 265 6.15 -5.62 -8.58
CA VAL A 265 5.22 -5.13 -7.55
C VAL A 265 3.81 -5.50 -8.02
N ALA A 266 3.29 -6.60 -7.47
CA ALA A 266 1.95 -7.14 -7.73
C ALA A 266 1.30 -7.57 -6.41
N HIS A 267 0.46 -6.71 -5.83
CA HIS A 267 -0.14 -6.94 -4.51
C HIS A 267 -0.90 -8.28 -4.45
N ASP A 268 -0.70 -9.17 -3.49
CA ASP A 268 0.33 -9.19 -2.42
C ASP A 268 1.32 -10.36 -2.56
N SER A 269 1.15 -11.21 -3.58
CA SER A 269 2.08 -12.32 -3.84
C SER A 269 3.40 -11.84 -4.47
N HIS A 270 3.37 -10.69 -5.13
CA HIS A 270 4.52 -10.05 -5.77
C HIS A 270 5.24 -10.94 -6.80
N ASN A 271 4.47 -11.77 -7.51
CA ASN A 271 4.91 -12.38 -8.75
C ASN A 271 4.98 -11.33 -9.88
N ILE A 272 5.65 -11.67 -10.98
CA ILE A 272 5.68 -10.80 -12.16
C ILE A 272 4.28 -10.74 -12.76
N ILE A 273 3.79 -9.52 -12.98
CA ILE A 273 2.56 -9.26 -13.72
C ILE A 273 2.86 -8.37 -14.92
N ALA A 274 2.17 -8.61 -16.04
CA ALA A 274 2.35 -7.85 -17.26
C ALA A 274 1.05 -7.69 -18.04
N VAL A 275 0.96 -6.62 -18.83
CA VAL A 275 -0.10 -6.39 -19.81
C VAL A 275 0.51 -5.76 -21.06
N GLY A 276 0.05 -6.18 -22.23
CA GLY A 276 0.57 -5.68 -23.50
C GLY A 276 -0.38 -5.97 -24.66
N VAL A 277 -0.03 -5.47 -25.84
CA VAL A 277 -0.86 -5.61 -27.04
C VAL A 277 -0.54 -6.85 -27.87
N ASP A 278 0.58 -7.52 -27.59
CA ASP A 278 1.02 -8.76 -28.22
C ASP A 278 1.99 -9.54 -27.32
N ASP A 279 2.04 -10.86 -27.51
CA ASP A 279 2.84 -11.79 -26.69
C ASP A 279 4.34 -11.48 -26.74
N LYS A 280 4.83 -10.96 -27.88
CA LYS A 280 6.24 -10.61 -28.04
C LYS A 280 6.61 -9.47 -27.10
N SER A 281 5.81 -8.41 -27.08
CA SER A 281 6.02 -7.25 -26.21
C SER A 281 5.92 -7.64 -24.74
N ILE A 282 4.95 -8.50 -24.38
CA ILE A 282 4.79 -9.02 -23.01
C ILE A 282 6.04 -9.81 -22.58
N CYS A 283 6.49 -10.73 -23.44
CA CYS A 283 7.68 -11.55 -23.20
C CYS A 283 8.93 -10.69 -23.00
N GLU A 284 9.15 -9.69 -23.86
CA GLU A 284 10.26 -8.74 -23.73
C GLU A 284 10.18 -7.98 -22.40
N ALA A 285 8.99 -7.52 -21.98
CA ALA A 285 8.82 -6.74 -20.75
C ALA A 285 9.06 -7.58 -19.50
N VAL A 286 8.52 -8.80 -19.46
CA VAL A 286 8.76 -9.76 -18.38
C VAL A 286 10.24 -10.11 -18.28
N ASN A 287 10.91 -10.31 -19.42
CA ASN A 287 12.34 -10.62 -19.42
C ASN A 287 13.22 -9.46 -18.96
N LEU A 288 12.79 -8.20 -19.17
CA LEU A 288 13.46 -7.05 -18.57
C LEU A 288 13.31 -7.01 -17.04
N VAL A 289 12.12 -7.34 -16.51
CA VAL A 289 11.94 -7.49 -15.05
C VAL A 289 12.84 -8.59 -14.49
N ILE A 290 12.91 -9.74 -15.17
CA ILE A 290 13.77 -10.87 -14.77
C ILE A 290 15.25 -10.47 -14.78
N LYS A 291 15.69 -9.78 -15.83
CA LYS A 291 17.07 -9.32 -15.97
C LYS A 291 17.50 -8.40 -14.82
N GLU A 292 16.63 -7.52 -14.37
CA GLU A 292 16.89 -6.62 -13.24
C GLU A 292 16.61 -7.27 -11.87
N THR A 293 16.20 -8.54 -11.84
CA THR A 293 15.78 -9.27 -10.63
C THR A 293 14.64 -8.57 -9.88
N GLY A 294 13.73 -7.97 -10.64
CA GLY A 294 12.62 -7.17 -10.14
C GLY A 294 12.70 -5.72 -10.61
N GLY A 295 11.54 -5.13 -10.87
CA GLY A 295 11.45 -3.79 -11.41
C GLY A 295 10.06 -3.42 -11.92
N VAL A 296 9.97 -2.18 -12.37
CA VAL A 296 8.84 -1.63 -13.12
C VAL A 296 9.33 -1.32 -14.53
N VAL A 297 8.64 -1.84 -15.54
CA VAL A 297 9.07 -1.78 -16.95
C VAL A 297 7.95 -1.27 -17.83
N ALA A 298 8.28 -0.40 -18.78
CA ALA A 298 7.47 -0.08 -19.94
C ALA A 298 8.32 -0.19 -21.21
N LEU A 299 7.79 -0.83 -22.25
CA LEU A 299 8.46 -0.91 -23.54
C LEU A 299 7.50 -0.74 -24.71
N GLY A 300 8.00 -0.18 -25.80
CA GLY A 300 7.27 0.02 -27.05
C GLY A 300 7.90 1.13 -27.87
N LYS A 301 7.46 1.32 -29.13
CA LYS A 301 8.02 2.34 -30.05
C LYS A 301 9.56 2.27 -30.20
N GLY A 302 10.16 1.09 -30.04
CA GLY A 302 11.61 0.89 -30.08
C GLY A 302 12.37 1.46 -28.87
N LYS A 303 11.69 1.73 -27.75
CA LYS A 303 12.26 2.21 -26.49
C LYS A 303 11.88 1.29 -25.34
N GLU A 304 12.78 1.15 -24.38
CA GLU A 304 12.59 0.48 -23.10
C GLU A 304 12.85 1.49 -21.98
N GLU A 305 11.97 1.54 -20.99
CA GLU A 305 12.22 2.22 -19.72
C GLU A 305 12.08 1.23 -18.56
N VAL A 306 13.05 1.26 -17.66
CA VAL A 306 13.19 0.30 -16.58
C VAL A 306 13.55 1.02 -15.29
N LEU A 307 12.79 0.76 -14.23
CA LEU A 307 13.12 1.10 -12.86
C LEU A 307 13.47 -0.19 -12.12
N PRO A 308 14.77 -0.48 -11.90
CA PRO A 308 15.20 -1.65 -11.17
C PRO A 308 14.77 -1.59 -9.70
N LEU A 309 14.27 -2.71 -9.19
CA LEU A 309 13.88 -2.88 -7.79
C LEU A 309 14.66 -4.05 -7.16
N PRO A 310 16.00 -3.93 -7.01
CA PRO A 310 16.87 -5.02 -6.60
C PRO A 310 16.67 -5.47 -5.14
N VAL A 311 15.89 -4.75 -4.33
CA VAL A 311 15.59 -5.16 -2.95
C VAL A 311 14.24 -5.88 -2.96
N ALA A 312 14.27 -7.20 -2.79
CA ALA A 312 13.12 -8.12 -2.79
C ALA A 312 12.21 -8.05 -4.03
N GLY A 313 12.65 -7.42 -5.12
CA GLY A 313 11.79 -7.13 -6.27
C GLY A 313 10.79 -6.00 -6.03
N LEU A 314 10.90 -5.26 -4.93
CA LEU A 314 9.90 -4.28 -4.48
C LEU A 314 10.46 -2.87 -4.30
N MET A 315 11.72 -2.74 -3.89
CA MET A 315 12.34 -1.46 -3.57
C MET A 315 13.64 -1.26 -4.33
N SER A 316 13.97 0.01 -4.58
CA SER A 316 15.27 0.41 -5.11
C SER A 316 16.21 0.82 -3.97
N ASN A 317 17.50 0.55 -4.15
CA ASN A 317 18.56 1.03 -3.26
C ASN A 317 19.18 2.36 -3.73
N HIS A 318 18.61 2.99 -4.77
CA HIS A 318 18.99 4.29 -5.28
C HIS A 318 18.42 5.45 -4.46
N ASN A 319 18.85 6.68 -4.76
CA ASN A 319 18.32 7.88 -4.14
C ASN A 319 16.80 8.02 -4.41
N GLY A 320 16.01 8.30 -3.38
CA GLY A 320 14.55 8.39 -3.49
C GLY A 320 14.05 9.43 -4.52
N TYR A 321 14.76 10.56 -4.68
CA TYR A 321 14.41 11.56 -5.70
C TYR A 321 14.70 11.06 -7.12
N GLU A 322 15.79 10.33 -7.32
CA GLU A 322 16.11 9.69 -8.61
C GLU A 322 15.07 8.62 -8.95
N VAL A 323 14.68 7.81 -7.96
CA VAL A 323 13.63 6.78 -8.11
C VAL A 323 12.29 7.43 -8.47
N ALA A 324 11.93 8.54 -7.83
CA ALA A 324 10.75 9.34 -8.16
C ALA A 324 10.77 9.84 -9.60
N GLU A 325 11.87 10.46 -10.05
CA GLU A 325 12.01 10.94 -11.42
C GLU A 325 11.88 9.81 -12.45
N ARG A 326 12.52 8.66 -12.19
CA ARG A 326 12.43 7.47 -13.05
C ARG A 326 11.00 6.91 -13.08
N TYR A 327 10.33 6.83 -11.94
CA TYR A 327 8.94 6.38 -11.87
C TYR A 327 8.02 7.31 -12.67
N THR A 328 8.14 8.63 -12.50
CA THR A 328 7.40 9.62 -13.29
C THR A 328 7.66 9.48 -14.80
N SER A 329 8.90 9.22 -15.21
CA SER A 329 9.26 8.98 -16.61
C SER A 329 8.55 7.75 -17.18
N ILE A 330 8.61 6.63 -16.45
CA ILE A 330 8.01 5.35 -16.86
C ILE A 330 6.48 5.43 -16.91
N ASP A 331 5.85 6.07 -15.92
CA ASP A 331 4.40 6.31 -15.90
C ASP A 331 3.95 7.14 -17.12
N LYS A 332 4.67 8.22 -17.41
CA LYS A 332 4.43 9.02 -18.61
C LYS A 332 4.62 8.19 -19.89
N PHE A 333 5.64 7.35 -19.93
CA PHE A 333 5.89 6.51 -21.09
C PHE A 333 4.78 5.47 -21.30
N ALA A 334 4.24 4.87 -20.24
CA ALA A 334 3.08 3.99 -20.33
C ALA A 334 1.84 4.70 -20.91
N LYS A 335 1.63 5.97 -20.55
CA LYS A 335 0.58 6.83 -21.15
C LYS A 335 0.87 7.14 -22.61
N ASP A 336 2.12 7.40 -22.97
CA ASP A 336 2.53 7.60 -24.37
C ASP A 336 2.34 6.33 -25.24
N LEU A 337 2.43 5.14 -24.64
CA LEU A 337 2.09 3.86 -25.29
C LEU A 337 0.57 3.65 -25.48
N GLY A 338 -0.24 4.56 -24.94
CA GLY A 338 -1.69 4.62 -25.13
C GLY A 338 -2.50 4.39 -23.86
N SER A 339 -1.87 4.26 -22.69
CA SER A 339 -2.64 4.02 -21.48
C SER A 339 -3.55 5.18 -21.11
N THR A 340 -4.81 4.88 -20.81
CA THR A 340 -5.83 5.86 -20.38
C THR A 340 -5.95 5.96 -18.86
N LEU A 341 -5.21 5.15 -18.11
CA LEU A 341 -5.28 5.09 -16.66
C LEU A 341 -4.49 6.22 -16.02
N ILE A 342 -4.99 6.68 -14.86
CA ILE A 342 -4.27 7.70 -14.06
C ILE A 342 -2.96 7.12 -13.52
N ALA A 343 -2.99 5.87 -13.04
CA ALA A 343 -1.86 5.15 -12.45
C ALA A 343 -1.78 3.69 -12.99
N PRO A 344 -1.31 3.46 -14.23
CA PRO A 344 -1.31 2.15 -14.88
C PRO A 344 -0.63 1.05 -14.06
N PHE A 345 0.54 1.31 -13.47
CA PHE A 345 1.28 0.28 -12.72
C PHE A 345 0.59 -0.13 -11.42
N MET A 346 -0.04 0.83 -10.74
CA MET A 346 -0.80 0.58 -9.52
C MET A 346 -2.06 -0.24 -9.83
N THR A 347 -2.79 0.13 -10.89
CA THR A 347 -3.92 -0.66 -11.37
C THR A 347 -3.49 -2.07 -11.76
N LEU A 348 -2.36 -2.24 -12.44
CA LEU A 348 -1.81 -3.55 -12.76
C LEU A 348 -1.53 -4.35 -11.49
N SER A 349 -0.87 -3.75 -10.50
CA SER A 349 -0.56 -4.41 -9.24
C SER A 349 -1.81 -4.98 -8.55
N PHE A 350 -2.91 -4.21 -8.49
CA PHE A 350 -4.17 -4.66 -7.88
C PHE A 350 -4.89 -5.78 -8.65
N MET A 351 -4.53 -6.06 -9.91
CA MET A 351 -5.10 -7.20 -10.63
C MET A 351 -4.67 -8.56 -10.05
N ALA A 352 -3.57 -8.56 -9.28
CA ALA A 352 -3.07 -9.74 -8.58
C ALA A 352 -3.60 -9.91 -7.15
N LEU A 353 -4.36 -8.93 -6.63
CA LEU A 353 -4.75 -8.91 -5.23
C LEU A 353 -5.97 -9.82 -4.98
N LEU A 354 -5.72 -11.03 -4.48
CA LEU A 354 -6.74 -12.08 -4.38
C LEU A 354 -7.79 -11.85 -3.28
N VAL A 355 -7.49 -10.99 -2.30
CA VAL A 355 -8.35 -10.75 -1.13
C VAL A 355 -9.40 -9.66 -1.35
N ILE A 356 -9.40 -9.00 -2.51
CA ILE A 356 -10.45 -8.05 -2.88
C ILE A 356 -11.52 -8.73 -3.76
N PRO A 357 -12.78 -8.29 -3.70
CA PRO A 357 -13.91 -8.98 -4.35
C PRO A 357 -13.74 -9.24 -5.86
N HIS A 358 -14.49 -10.23 -6.33
CA HIS A 358 -14.59 -10.68 -7.72
C HIS A 358 -13.30 -11.29 -8.31
N LEU A 359 -13.27 -11.41 -9.64
CA LEU A 359 -12.25 -12.14 -10.41
C LEU A 359 -10.87 -11.45 -10.37
N LYS A 360 -9.81 -12.24 -10.16
CA LYS A 360 -8.40 -11.82 -10.08
C LYS A 360 -7.46 -12.81 -10.78
N LEU A 361 -6.26 -12.36 -11.10
CA LEU A 361 -5.23 -13.18 -11.73
C LEU A 361 -4.12 -13.50 -10.72
N SER A 362 -3.90 -14.77 -10.43
CA SER A 362 -2.75 -15.22 -9.64
C SER A 362 -1.69 -15.91 -10.53
N ASP A 363 -0.55 -16.26 -9.93
CA ASP A 363 0.46 -17.14 -10.51
C ASP A 363 -0.04 -18.57 -10.79
N LYS A 364 -1.17 -18.96 -10.19
CA LYS A 364 -1.81 -20.27 -10.35
C LYS A 364 -3.03 -20.26 -11.27
N GLY A 365 -3.39 -19.10 -11.82
CA GLY A 365 -4.57 -18.94 -12.68
C GLY A 365 -5.62 -17.99 -12.11
N LEU A 366 -6.84 -18.11 -12.62
CA LEU A 366 -7.96 -17.23 -12.31
C LEU A 366 -8.58 -17.56 -10.95
N PHE A 367 -8.63 -16.56 -10.07
CA PHE A 367 -9.17 -16.68 -8.73
C PHE A 367 -10.45 -15.85 -8.61
N ASP A 368 -11.52 -16.45 -8.11
CA ASP A 368 -12.76 -15.77 -7.80
C ASP A 368 -12.80 -15.41 -6.32
N GLY A 369 -12.70 -14.12 -6.02
CA GLY A 369 -12.78 -13.58 -4.66
C GLY A 369 -14.15 -13.74 -4.00
N ASP A 370 -15.23 -13.93 -4.76
CA ASP A 370 -16.58 -14.10 -4.20
C ASP A 370 -16.79 -15.51 -3.64
N SER A 371 -16.32 -16.54 -4.34
CA SER A 371 -16.32 -17.94 -3.87
C SER A 371 -15.03 -18.34 -3.13
N PHE A 372 -14.02 -17.47 -3.15
CA PHE A 372 -12.68 -17.68 -2.60
C PHE A 372 -12.02 -18.96 -3.14
N SER A 373 -12.09 -19.17 -4.47
CA SER A 373 -11.63 -20.39 -5.13
C SER A 373 -11.06 -20.14 -6.53
N PHE A 374 -10.23 -21.06 -7.02
CA PHE A 374 -9.74 -21.03 -8.41
C PHE A 374 -10.84 -21.50 -9.38
N LEU A 375 -11.03 -20.76 -10.47
CA LEU A 375 -12.09 -21.07 -11.44
C LEU A 375 -11.75 -22.22 -12.38
N VAL A 376 -10.47 -22.52 -12.61
CA VAL A 376 -10.00 -23.61 -13.47
C VAL A 376 -8.60 -24.07 -13.02
N ASP A 377 -8.38 -25.40 -12.96
CA ASP A 377 -7.07 -26.07 -12.82
C ASP A 377 -6.35 -26.22 -14.18
#